data_AF-A0A5K1J7Q0-F1
#
_entry.id   AF-A0A5K1J7Q0-F1
#
_cell.length_a   1.000
_cell.length_b   1.000
_cell.length_c   1.000
_cell.angle_alpha   90.00
_cell.angle_beta   90.00
_cell.angle_gamma   90.00
#
_symmetry.space_group_name_H-M   'P 1'
#
loop_
_entity.id
_entity.type
_entity.pdbx_description
1 polymer ?
#
loop_
_entity_poly.entity_id
_entity_poly.type
_entity_poly.pdbx_seq_one_letter_code
_entity_poly.pdbx_strand_id
1 'polypeptide(L)'
;MLLRRAFEGAVVEAARRAAANYTLAVPQFYGGRIQLLLPLCLTGDKPELAQTIQREDGFYAARTCLTLDMAYNNARLICRPETSWIKR
;
A
#
# COMPACT_ATOMS: atom_id res chain seq x y z
N MET A 1 -0.59 -1.53 -24.09
CA MET A 1 0.62 -0.89 -23.51
C MET A 1 0.30 0.20 -22.48
N LEU A 2 -0.75 1.00 -22.65
CA LEU A 2 -1.08 2.12 -21.75
C LEU A 2 -1.31 1.68 -20.28
N LEU A 3 -2.10 0.62 -20.07
CA LEU A 3 -2.46 0.11 -18.74
C LEU A 3 -1.24 -0.33 -17.92
N ARG A 4 -0.30 -1.05 -18.56
CA ARG A 4 0.95 -1.47 -17.91
C ARG A 4 1.77 -0.28 -17.43
N ARG A 5 1.93 0.74 -18.28
CA ARG A 5 2.67 1.97 -17.92
C ARG A 5 1.99 2.76 -16.81
N ALA A 6 0.66 2.85 -16.83
CA ALA A 6 -0.11 3.50 -15.78
C ALA A 6 0.08 2.79 -14.43
N PHE A 7 0.00 1.46 -14.43
CA PHE A 7 0.23 0.66 -13.23
C PHE A 7 1.68 0.78 -12.72
N GLU A 8 2.68 0.62 -13.58
CA GLU A 8 4.09 0.81 -13.22
C GLU A 8 4.35 2.22 -12.65
N GLY A 9 3.76 3.25 -13.27
CA GLY A 9 3.82 4.63 -12.78
C GLY A 9 3.20 4.80 -11.39
N ALA A 10 2.03 4.22 -11.15
CA ALA A 10 1.37 4.27 -9.84
C ALA A 10 2.20 3.61 -8.73
N VAL A 11 2.87 2.48 -9.04
CA VAL A 11 3.77 1.81 -8.09
C VAL A 11 4.99 2.67 -7.76
N VAL A 12 5.62 3.26 -8.77
CA VAL A 12 6.78 4.15 -8.57
C VAL A 12 6.38 5.39 -7.75
N GLU A 13 5.21 5.96 -8.03
CA GLU A 13 4.71 7.12 -7.28
C GLU A 13 4.39 6.77 -5.83
N ALA A 14 3.72 5.64 -5.57
CA ALA A 14 3.47 5.16 -4.23
C ALA A 14 4.77 4.97 -3.42
N ALA A 15 5.81 4.40 -4.04
CA ALA A 15 7.12 4.25 -3.42
C ALA A 15 7.80 5.60 -3.12
N ARG A 16 7.72 6.57 -4.04
CA ARG A 16 8.23 7.94 -3.81
C ARG A 16 7.53 8.63 -2.65
N ARG A 17 6.19 8.56 -2.62
CA ARG A 17 5.40 9.16 -1.54
C ARG A 17 5.71 8.51 -0.19
N ALA A 18 5.92 7.20 -0.16
CA ALA A 18 6.32 6.48 1.05
C ALA A 18 7.72 6.88 1.53
N ALA A 19 8.67 7.09 0.61
CA ALA A 19 10.00 7.58 0.93
C ALA A 19 9.98 9.01 1.50
N ALA A 20 9.08 9.86 1.00
CA ALA A 20 8.90 11.24 1.47
C ALA A 20 8.12 11.33 2.79
N ASN A 21 7.16 10.42 3.02
CA ASN A 21 6.37 10.35 4.24
C ASN A 21 6.17 8.90 4.68
N TYR A 22 6.93 8.48 5.68
CA TYR A 22 6.88 7.11 6.22
C TYR A 22 5.50 6.76 6.82
N THR A 23 4.74 7.76 7.29
CA THR A 23 3.39 7.53 7.85
C THR A 23 2.38 7.11 6.79
N LEU A 24 2.72 7.22 5.50
CA LEU A 24 1.89 6.71 4.41
C LEU A 24 1.74 5.18 4.46
N ALA A 25 2.78 4.48 4.91
CA ALA A 25 2.81 3.02 4.97
C ALA A 25 2.03 2.52 6.18
N VAL A 26 0.96 1.76 5.95
CA VAL A 26 0.11 1.23 7.02
C VAL A 26 0.49 -0.22 7.31
N PRO A 27 0.78 -0.61 8.57
CA PRO A 27 1.10 -2.00 8.88
C PRO A 27 -0.14 -2.89 8.80
N GLN A 28 0.06 -4.12 8.35
CA GLN A 28 -0.89 -5.23 8.41
C GLN A 28 -0.16 -6.54 8.79
N PHE A 29 -0.92 -7.58 9.15
CA PHE A 29 -0.38 -8.86 9.56
C PHE A 29 -0.98 -9.93 8.64
N TYR A 30 -0.09 -10.64 7.95
CA TYR A 30 -0.49 -11.68 7.02
C TYR A 30 0.56 -12.78 7.01
N GLY A 31 0.13 -14.04 7.10
CA GLY A 31 1.03 -15.19 7.02
C GLY A 31 2.13 -15.21 8.10
N GLY A 32 1.82 -14.77 9.32
CA GLY A 32 2.78 -14.76 10.43
C GLY A 32 3.83 -13.64 10.37
N ARG A 33 3.68 -12.67 9.45
CA ARG A 33 4.64 -11.59 9.24
C ARG A 33 3.93 -10.24 9.16
N ILE A 34 4.65 -9.18 9.53
CA ILE A 34 4.22 -7.80 9.28
C ILE A 34 4.47 -7.48 7.81
N GLN A 35 3.44 -6.97 7.16
CA GLN A 35 3.53 -6.35 5.84
C GLN A 35 3.10 -4.89 5.95
N LEU A 36 3.49 -4.08 4.97
CA LEU A 36 3.06 -2.70 4.83
C LEU A 36 2.04 -2.60 3.70
N LEU A 37 1.19 -1.60 3.77
CA LEU A 37 0.21 -1.25 2.75
C LEU A 37 0.58 0.12 2.20
N LEU A 38 0.67 0.23 0.88
CA LEU A 38 0.84 1.49 0.16
C LEU A 38 -0.37 1.79 -0.72
N PRO A 39 -0.83 3.04 -0.81
CA PRO A 39 -1.92 3.42 -1.70
C PRO A 39 -1.46 3.38 -3.15
N LEU A 40 -2.21 2.73 -4.02
CA LEU A 40 -2.09 2.84 -5.47
C LEU A 40 -3.19 3.72 -6.03
N CYS A 41 -2.80 4.74 -6.77
CA CYS A 41 -3.71 5.63 -7.49
C CYS A 41 -3.42 5.47 -9.00
N LEU A 42 -4.35 4.86 -9.74
CA LEU A 42 -4.18 4.51 -11.16
C LEU A 42 -4.71 5.60 -12.08
N THR A 43 -5.79 6.27 -11.70
CA THR A 43 -6.50 7.24 -12.55
C THR A 43 -6.39 8.69 -12.08
N GLY A 44 -5.90 8.95 -10.87
CA GLY A 44 -5.77 10.28 -10.28
C GLY A 44 -5.08 10.24 -8.92
N ASP A 45 -5.45 11.13 -7.99
CA ASP A 45 -4.83 11.20 -6.65
C ASP A 45 -5.51 10.31 -5.61
N LYS A 46 -6.74 9.89 -5.89
CA LYS A 46 -7.50 9.02 -4.97
C LYS A 46 -6.96 7.59 -5.05
N PRO A 47 -6.65 6.97 -3.91
CA PRO A 47 -6.31 5.55 -3.89
C PRO A 47 -7.48 4.71 -4.38
N GLU A 48 -7.19 3.71 -5.20
CA GLU A 48 -8.17 2.72 -5.68
C GLU A 48 -7.86 1.33 -5.12
N LEU A 49 -6.57 1.06 -4.87
CA LEU A 49 -6.07 -0.21 -4.34
C LEU A 49 -5.02 0.05 -3.26
N ALA A 50 -4.80 -0.96 -2.42
CA ALA A 50 -3.69 -1.00 -1.49
C ALA A 50 -2.69 -2.08 -1.91
N GLN A 51 -1.47 -1.70 -2.26
CA GLN A 51 -0.41 -2.65 -2.55
C GLN A 51 0.22 -3.16 -1.24
N THR A 52 0.31 -4.47 -1.10
CA THR A 52 0.99 -5.09 0.03
C THR A 52 2.49 -5.18 -0.27
N ILE A 53 3.28 -4.75 0.71
CA ILE A 53 4.73 -4.70 0.64
C ILE A 53 5.28 -5.56 1.77
N GLN A 54 6.10 -6.55 1.43
CA GLN A 54 6.78 -7.41 2.39
C GLN A 54 8.25 -7.05 2.46
N ARG A 55 8.79 -6.94 3.68
CA ARG A 55 10.23 -6.83 3.88
C ARG A 55 10.88 -8.19 3.60
N GLU A 56 11.85 -8.17 2.71
CA GLU A 56 12.79 -9.27 2.44
C GLU A 56 14.20 -8.85 2.85
N ASP A 57 15.15 -9.77 2.71
CA ASP A 57 16.55 -9.53 3.03
C ASP A 57 17.15 -8.43 2.13
N GLY A 58 17.24 -7.22 2.68
CA GLY A 58 17.82 -6.06 2.03
C GLY A 58 16.85 -5.22 1.19
N PHE A 59 15.64 -5.69 0.89
CA PHE A 59 14.69 -4.96 0.03
C PHE A 59 13.23 -5.14 0.43
N TYR A 60 12.34 -4.40 -0.23
CA TYR A 60 10.90 -4.50 -0.06
C TYR A 60 10.27 -5.02 -1.34
N ALA A 61 9.48 -6.09 -1.23
CA ALA A 61 8.84 -6.76 -2.35
C ALA A 61 7.33 -6.51 -2.34
N ALA A 62 6.78 -6.01 -3.45
CA ALA A 62 5.33 -5.99 -3.64
C ALA A 62 4.80 -7.43 -3.78
N ARG A 63 3.66 -7.74 -3.16
CA ARG A 63 3.06 -9.09 -3.20
C ARG A 63 1.74 -9.13 -3.92
N THR A 64 0.74 -8.40 -3.43
CA THR A 64 -0.60 -8.36 -4.02
C THR A 64 -1.23 -6.97 -3.88
N CYS A 65 -2.35 -6.75 -4.56
CA CYS A 65 -3.19 -5.57 -4.36
C CYS A 65 -4.48 -5.99 -3.66
N LEU A 66 -4.88 -5.21 -2.66
CA LEU A 66 -6.12 -5.38 -1.91
C LEU A 66 -7.09 -4.25 -2.25
N THR A 67 -8.39 -4.51 -2.09
CA THR A 67 -9.36 -3.41 -2.01
C THR A 67 -9.10 -2.59 -0.75
N LEU A 68 -9.53 -1.32 -0.75
CA LEU A 68 -9.35 -0.46 0.42
C LEU A 68 -10.06 -1.00 1.67
N ASP A 69 -11.21 -1.66 1.50
CA ASP A 69 -11.94 -2.31 2.59
C ASP A 69 -11.16 -3.48 3.19
N MET A 70 -10.55 -4.32 2.36
CA MET A 70 -9.70 -5.43 2.83
C MET A 70 -8.48 -4.88 3.58
N ALA A 71 -7.85 -3.85 3.02
CA ALA A 71 -6.68 -3.21 3.64
C ALA A 71 -7.05 -2.58 5.00
N TYR A 72 -8.21 -1.91 5.10
CA TYR A 72 -8.70 -1.35 6.36
C TYR A 72 -9.00 -2.45 7.38
N ASN A 73 -9.67 -3.52 6.94
CA ASN A 73 -9.96 -4.69 7.77
C ASN A 73 -8.70 -5.32 8.36
N ASN A 74 -7.63 -5.43 7.58
CA ASN A 74 -6.37 -6.02 8.02
C ASN A 74 -5.57 -5.07 8.92
N ALA A 75 -5.51 -3.78 8.56
CA ALA A 75 -4.71 -2.78 9.29
C ALA A 75 -5.22 -2.55 10.72
N ARG A 76 -6.54 -2.46 10.89
CA ARG A 76 -7.15 -2.17 12.20
C ARG A 76 -6.85 -3.19 13.29
N LEU A 77 -6.40 -4.38 12.92
CA LEU A 77 -6.06 -5.45 13.86
C LEU A 77 -4.77 -5.17 14.64
N ILE A 78 -3.91 -4.29 14.13
CA ILE A 78 -2.56 -4.05 14.69
C ILE A 78 -2.42 -2.61 15.15
N CYS A 79 -2.94 -1.67 14.36
CA CYS A 79 -2.89 -0.26 14.68
C CYS A 79 -4.21 0.40 14.30
N ARG A 80 -4.53 1.51 14.96
CA ARG A 80 -5.50 2.44 14.39
C ARG A 80 -4.89 2.99 13.09
N PRO A 81 -5.51 2.76 11.92
CA PRO A 81 -4.99 3.36 10.70
C PRO A 81 -5.25 4.87 10.74
N GLU A 82 -4.27 5.64 11.21
CA GLU A 82 -4.37 7.12 11.29
C GLU A 82 -4.06 7.83 9.97
N THR A 83 -3.89 7.06 8.89
CA THR A 83 -3.52 7.63 7.59
C THR A 83 -4.69 8.28 6.88
N SER A 84 -4.38 9.30 6.08
CA SER A 84 -5.39 10.08 5.36
C SER A 84 -6.14 9.27 4.29
N TRP A 85 -5.55 8.16 3.83
CA TRP A 85 -5.97 7.46 2.60
C TRP A 85 -6.76 6.17 2.85
N ILE A 86 -6.68 5.60 4.05
CA ILE A 86 -7.43 4.39 4.44
C ILE A 86 -8.42 4.76 5.54
N LYS A 87 -9.67 4.98 5.15
CA LYS A 87 -10.75 5.41 6.05
C LYS A 87 -12.01 4.65 5.73
N ARG A 88 -12.85 4.45 6.74
CA ARG A 88 -14.22 4.03 6.56
C ARG A 88 -15.13 5.24 6.63
#